data_AF-A0A5N8YRC0-F1
#
_entry.id   AF-A0A5N8YRC0-F1
#
_cell.length_a   1.000
_cell.length_b   1.000
_cell.length_c   1.000
_cell.angle_alpha   90.00
_cell.angle_beta   90.00
_cell.angle_gamma   90.00
#
_symmetry.space_group_name_H-M   'P 1'
#
loop_
_entity.id
_entity.type
_entity.pdbx_description
1 polymer ?
#
loop_
_entity_poly.entity_id
_entity_poly.type
_entity_poly.pdbx_seq_one_letter_code
_entity_poly.pdbx_strand_id
1 'polypeptide(L)'
;MTNIEQLAKLLASRNSIDKEIGDIIGRPALTGHIGEYIAANVFNIALSESASEKSLDGYFQSGKLAGKSVNIKYYTVMGRLLDITPDSLPNYYLVMVGSSVAGESSRETIYPTDIASVYLFESTSVQQIQRYAKRTRATPIQICR
;
A
#
# COMPACT_ATOMS: atom_id res chain seq x y z
N MET A 1 13.36 -29.30 -20.76
CA MET A 1 12.42 -28.64 -19.85
C MET A 1 11.89 -27.41 -20.56
N THR A 2 10.58 -27.28 -20.71
CA THR A 2 9.94 -26.19 -21.46
C THR A 2 9.74 -24.94 -20.59
N ASN A 3 9.51 -23.77 -21.20
CA ASN A 3 9.26 -22.53 -20.46
C ASN A 3 8.06 -22.66 -19.49
N ILE A 4 7.03 -23.44 -19.87
CA ILE A 4 5.84 -23.64 -19.04
C ILE A 4 6.13 -24.55 -17.83
N GLU A 5 6.97 -25.58 -18.00
CA GLU A 5 7.42 -26.44 -16.90
C GLU A 5 8.27 -25.66 -15.89
N GLN A 6 9.13 -24.76 -16.38
CA GLN A 6 9.91 -23.88 -15.52
C GLN A 6 9.02 -22.90 -14.76
N LEU A 7 8.04 -22.28 -15.42
CA LEU A 7 7.09 -21.38 -14.78
C LEU A 7 6.28 -22.10 -13.69
N ALA A 8 5.79 -23.32 -13.96
CA ALA A 8 5.04 -24.10 -12.98
C ALA A 8 5.86 -24.38 -11.70
N LYS A 9 7.16 -24.71 -11.83
CA LYS A 9 8.03 -24.90 -10.67
C LYS A 9 8.23 -23.61 -9.87
N LEU A 10 8.45 -22.48 -10.56
CA LEU A 10 8.60 -21.18 -9.89
C LEU A 10 7.32 -20.77 -9.16
N LEU A 11 6.15 -21.01 -9.74
CA LEU A 11 4.86 -20.76 -9.09
C LEU A 11 4.67 -21.65 -7.85
N ALA A 12 5.07 -22.93 -7.90
CA ALA A 12 5.02 -23.80 -6.73
C ALA A 12 5.93 -23.29 -5.60
N SER A 13 7.16 -22.88 -5.92
CA SER A 13 8.07 -22.26 -4.95
C SER A 13 7.49 -20.97 -4.36
N ARG A 14 6.90 -20.11 -5.20
CA ARG A 14 6.23 -18.89 -4.74
C ARG A 14 5.08 -19.20 -3.79
N ASN A 15 4.23 -20.17 -4.11
CA ASN A 15 3.11 -20.56 -3.26
C ASN A 15 3.57 -21.06 -1.87
N SER A 16 4.72 -21.75 -1.81
CA SER A 16 5.32 -22.15 -0.53
C SER A 16 5.75 -20.94 0.30
N ILE A 17 6.44 -19.99 -0.32
CA ILE A 17 6.87 -18.75 0.33
C ILE A 17 5.65 -17.93 0.80
N ASP A 18 4.63 -17.79 -0.05
CA ASP A 18 3.40 -17.08 0.28
C ASP A 18 2.65 -17.75 1.44
N LYS A 19 2.74 -19.08 1.57
CA LYS A 19 2.23 -19.80 2.73
C LYS A 19 3.03 -19.47 4.00
N GLU A 20 4.36 -19.49 3.94
CA GLU A 20 5.22 -19.15 5.08
C GLU A 20 4.98 -17.71 5.56
N ILE A 21 4.86 -16.75 4.63
CA ILE A 21 4.46 -15.37 4.94
C ILE A 21 3.06 -15.36 5.56
N GLY A 22 2.12 -16.13 5.01
CA GLY A 22 0.76 -16.21 5.52
C GLY A 22 0.67 -16.74 6.95
N ASP A 23 1.52 -17.71 7.29
CA ASP A 23 1.63 -18.26 8.65
C ASP A 23 2.19 -17.20 9.64
N ILE A 24 3.07 -16.29 9.18
CA ILE A 24 3.59 -15.16 9.99
C ILE A 24 2.54 -14.07 10.19
N ILE A 25 1.86 -13.67 9.11
CA ILE A 25 0.93 -12.52 9.15
C ILE A 25 -0.50 -12.91 9.56
N GLY A 26 -0.80 -14.21 9.64
CA GLY A 26 -2.12 -14.76 9.98
C GLY A 26 -3.18 -14.59 8.89
N ARG A 27 -2.79 -14.22 7.66
CA ARG A 27 -3.68 -13.93 6.52
C ARG A 27 -2.96 -14.29 5.21
N PRO A 28 -3.67 -14.47 4.07
CA PRO A 28 -3.01 -14.69 2.78
C PRO A 28 -1.99 -13.59 2.45
N ALA A 29 -0.83 -13.93 1.88
CA ALA A 29 0.28 -13.04 1.56
C ALA A 29 0.01 -12.08 0.37
N LEU A 30 -1.12 -11.38 0.43
CA LEU A 30 -1.46 -10.31 -0.50
C LEU A 30 -0.72 -9.04 -0.07
N THR A 31 -0.33 -8.21 -1.03
CA THR A 31 0.37 -6.93 -0.78
C THR A 31 -0.37 -6.07 0.25
N GLY A 32 -1.70 -5.98 0.18
CA GLY A 32 -2.50 -5.26 1.17
C GLY A 32 -2.34 -5.80 2.60
N HIS A 33 -2.48 -7.12 2.79
CA HIS A 33 -2.36 -7.74 4.11
C HIS A 33 -0.93 -7.65 4.68
N ILE A 34 0.09 -7.81 3.83
CA ILE A 34 1.49 -7.62 4.23
C ILE A 34 1.70 -6.17 4.69
N GLY A 35 1.17 -5.21 3.93
CA GLY A 35 1.21 -3.79 4.29
C GLY A 35 0.52 -3.51 5.62
N GLU A 36 -0.71 -3.99 5.80
CA GLU A 36 -1.47 -3.86 7.05
C GLU A 36 -0.69 -4.44 8.23
N TYR A 37 -0.14 -5.65 8.09
CA TYR A 37 0.62 -6.31 9.15
C TYR A 37 1.87 -5.50 9.55
N ILE A 38 2.66 -5.04 8.56
CA ILE A 38 3.84 -4.22 8.82
C ILE A 38 3.43 -2.91 9.51
N ALA A 39 2.40 -2.23 9.00
CA ALA A 39 1.95 -0.96 9.55
C ALA A 39 1.43 -1.10 10.98
N ALA A 40 0.67 -2.14 11.28
CA ALA A 40 0.17 -2.46 12.61
C ALA A 40 1.31 -2.57 13.64
N ASN A 41 2.35 -3.33 13.29
CA ASN A 41 3.47 -3.60 14.18
C ASN A 41 4.43 -2.41 14.31
N VAL A 42 4.70 -1.69 13.22
CA VAL A 42 5.68 -0.58 13.21
C VAL A 42 5.10 0.72 13.77
N PHE A 43 3.83 1.02 13.47
CA PHE A 43 3.19 2.29 13.85
C PHE A 43 2.17 2.15 14.99
N ASN A 44 2.11 0.98 15.63
CA ASN A 44 1.19 0.65 16.72
C ASN A 44 -0.27 0.98 16.33
N ILE A 45 -0.76 0.33 15.27
CA ILE A 45 -2.12 0.49 14.75
C ILE A 45 -2.93 -0.76 15.11
N ALA A 46 -4.10 -0.56 15.71
CA ALA A 46 -5.08 -1.63 15.85
C ALA A 46 -5.88 -1.72 14.55
N LEU A 47 -5.75 -2.85 13.86
CA LEU A 47 -6.48 -3.12 12.63
C LEU A 47 -7.95 -3.40 12.93
N SER A 48 -8.84 -2.94 12.06
CA SER A 48 -10.27 -3.21 12.15
C SER A 48 -10.57 -4.67 11.80
N GLU A 49 -11.40 -5.33 12.61
CA GLU A 49 -11.73 -6.76 12.45
C GLU A 49 -12.60 -7.05 11.22
N SER A 50 -13.33 -6.06 10.70
CA SER A 50 -14.25 -6.22 9.58
C SER A 50 -13.85 -5.33 8.39
N ALA A 51 -13.64 -5.97 7.24
CA ALA A 51 -13.43 -5.31 5.95
C ALA A 51 -14.70 -4.60 5.41
N SER A 52 -15.76 -4.46 6.20
CA SER A 52 -17.01 -3.80 5.81
C SER A 52 -16.89 -2.28 5.72
N GLU A 53 -15.94 -1.68 6.43
CA GLU A 53 -15.60 -0.25 6.35
C GLU A 53 -14.62 -0.06 5.17
N LYS A 54 -15.15 0.16 3.95
CA LYS A 54 -14.42 0.17 2.66
C LYS A 54 -13.23 1.15 2.52
N SER A 55 -12.83 1.86 3.57
CA SER A 55 -11.86 2.96 3.52
C SER A 55 -11.05 3.15 4.80
N LEU A 56 -11.20 2.27 5.79
CA LEU A 56 -10.54 2.38 7.08
C LEU A 56 -9.96 1.02 7.45
N ASP A 57 -8.65 0.99 7.66
CA ASP A 57 -7.94 -0.25 7.99
C ASP A 57 -7.66 -0.35 9.48
N GLY A 58 -7.63 0.76 10.22
CA GLY A 58 -7.47 0.75 11.66
C GLY A 58 -7.37 2.11 12.33
N TYR A 59 -6.89 2.10 13.57
CA TYR A 59 -6.66 3.28 14.40
C TYR A 59 -5.31 3.25 15.10
N PHE A 60 -4.59 4.37 15.09
CA PHE A 60 -3.37 4.51 15.88
C PHE A 60 -3.67 4.36 17.37
N GLN A 61 -2.86 3.58 18.07
CA GLN A 61 -3.07 3.27 19.50
C GLN A 61 -2.29 4.18 20.44
N SER A 62 -1.27 4.90 19.94
CA SER A 62 -0.38 5.71 20.79
C SER A 62 0.15 6.96 20.10
N GLY A 63 0.76 7.83 20.89
CA GLY A 63 1.40 9.06 20.41
C GLY A 63 0.39 10.14 20.01
N LYS A 64 0.86 11.13 19.23
CA LYS A 64 0.05 12.31 18.83
C LYS A 64 -1.15 11.97 17.95
N LEU A 65 -1.14 10.80 17.33
CA LEU A 65 -2.18 10.32 16.43
C LEU A 65 -3.14 9.35 17.10
N ALA A 66 -3.00 9.07 18.40
CA ALA A 66 -3.84 8.12 19.11
C ALA A 66 -5.34 8.39 18.88
N GLY A 67 -6.08 7.33 18.54
CA GLY A 67 -7.51 7.37 18.21
C GLY A 67 -7.83 7.92 16.81
N LYS A 68 -6.84 8.33 16.00
CA LYS A 68 -7.07 8.76 14.62
C LYS A 68 -7.16 7.56 13.70
N SER A 69 -8.14 7.57 12.80
CA SER A 69 -8.32 6.52 11.80
C SER A 69 -7.30 6.60 10.69
N VAL A 70 -6.93 5.45 10.14
CA VAL A 70 -5.92 5.32 9.08
C VAL A 70 -6.37 4.35 8.00
N ASN A 71 -6.06 4.69 6.75
CA ASN A 71 -6.05 3.76 5.62
C ASN A 71 -4.59 3.52 5.20
N ILE A 72 -4.21 2.26 5.10
CA ILE A 72 -2.88 1.76 4.83
C ILE A 72 -2.81 1.39 3.34
N LYS A 73 -1.89 2.02 2.61
CA LYS A 73 -1.61 1.69 1.21
C LYS A 73 -0.19 1.19 1.09
N TYR A 74 -0.02 0.01 0.52
CA TYR A 74 1.29 -0.51 0.16
C TYR A 74 1.39 -0.68 -1.36
N TYR A 75 2.22 0.16 -1.99
CA TYR A 75 2.52 0.09 -3.41
C TYR A 75 3.94 -0.44 -3.60
N THR A 76 4.07 -1.63 -4.19
CA THR A 76 5.38 -2.23 -4.48
C THR A 76 6.21 -1.40 -5.47
N VAL A 77 5.53 -0.58 -6.28
CA VAL A 77 6.15 0.41 -7.17
C VAL A 77 5.46 1.74 -7.01
N MET A 78 6.23 2.82 -7.11
CA MET A 78 5.70 4.19 -7.15
C MET A 78 4.92 4.48 -8.43
N GLY A 79 3.70 3.93 -8.54
CA GLY A 79 2.66 4.49 -9.40
C GLY A 79 2.20 5.78 -8.72
N ARG A 80 2.33 6.94 -9.37
CA ARG A 80 2.01 8.27 -8.81
C ARG A 80 0.50 8.49 -8.53
N LEU A 81 -0.23 7.45 -8.14
CA LEU A 81 -1.65 7.41 -7.89
C LEU A 81 -1.91 6.96 -6.46
N LEU A 82 -2.71 7.73 -5.74
CA LEU A 82 -3.25 7.35 -4.44
C LEU A 82 -4.73 7.03 -4.64
N ASP A 83 -5.09 5.76 -4.47
CA ASP A 83 -6.49 5.35 -4.47
C ASP A 83 -7.19 5.82 -3.19
N ILE A 84 -8.32 6.51 -3.34
CA ILE A 84 -9.13 7.00 -2.23
C ILE A 84 -10.61 6.71 -2.46
N THR A 85 -11.34 6.55 -1.37
CA THR A 85 -12.79 6.41 -1.35
C THR A 85 -13.41 7.73 -0.89
N PRO A 86 -13.93 8.60 -1.79
CA PRO A 86 -14.33 9.96 -1.42
C PRO A 86 -15.45 10.04 -0.37
N ASP A 87 -16.33 9.04 -0.35
CA ASP A 87 -17.52 9.02 0.50
C ASP A 87 -17.27 8.47 1.91
N SER A 88 -16.05 7.98 2.18
CA SER A 88 -15.63 7.59 3.53
C SER A 88 -14.12 7.75 3.66
N LEU A 89 -13.70 8.71 4.47
CA LEU A 89 -12.29 9.11 4.54
C LEU A 89 -11.74 8.85 5.94
N PRO A 90 -10.55 8.23 6.05
CA PRO A 90 -9.84 8.13 7.32
C PRO A 90 -9.37 9.53 7.75
N ASN A 91 -8.80 9.68 8.95
CA ASN A 91 -8.06 10.90 9.27
C ASN A 91 -6.75 10.96 8.47
N TYR A 92 -6.10 9.82 8.26
CA TYR A 92 -4.82 9.72 7.56
C TYR A 92 -4.74 8.59 6.54
N TYR A 93 -3.94 8.79 5.50
CA TYR A 93 -3.42 7.74 4.63
C TYR A 93 -1.95 7.47 5.00
N LEU A 94 -1.66 6.25 5.42
CA LEU A 94 -0.30 5.77 5.60
C LEU A 94 0.12 5.03 4.34
N VAL A 95 1.05 5.61 3.57
CA VAL A 95 1.46 5.11 2.26
C VAL A 95 2.89 4.62 2.32
N MET A 96 3.08 3.32 2.11
CA MET A 96 4.38 2.68 1.98
C MET A 96 4.66 2.41 0.51
N VAL A 97 5.88 2.72 0.08
CA VAL A 97 6.28 2.64 -1.34
C VAL A 97 7.59 1.89 -1.46
N GLY A 98 7.63 0.92 -2.39
CA GLY A 98 8.84 0.18 -2.74
C GLY A 98 9.81 0.99 -3.60
N SER A 99 10.99 0.43 -3.82
CA SER A 99 12.05 1.08 -4.58
C SER A 99 11.61 1.45 -6.00
N SER A 100 12.08 2.61 -6.48
CA SER A 100 11.84 3.03 -7.86
C SER A 100 12.59 2.11 -8.84
N VAL A 101 11.89 1.66 -9.87
CA VAL A 101 12.47 0.88 -10.96
C VAL A 101 12.82 1.84 -12.10
N ALA A 102 14.06 1.78 -12.58
CA ALA A 102 14.57 2.71 -13.61
C ALA A 102 14.06 2.39 -15.03
N GLY A 103 13.28 1.33 -15.23
CA GLY A 103 12.81 0.88 -16.53
C GLY A 103 11.48 1.50 -16.93
N GLU A 104 11.42 2.13 -18.11
CA GLU A 104 10.17 2.56 -18.75
C GLU A 104 9.33 1.35 -19.26
N SER A 105 9.95 0.17 -19.41
CA SER A 105 9.30 -1.02 -19.94
C SER A 105 9.08 -2.11 -18.89
N SER A 106 7.96 -2.82 -19.00
CA SER A 106 7.62 -3.96 -18.13
C SER A 106 8.41 -5.23 -18.43
N ARG A 107 9.09 -5.32 -19.58
CA ARG A 107 9.71 -6.56 -20.07
C ARG A 107 10.99 -6.97 -19.34
N GLU A 108 11.63 -6.05 -18.62
CA GLU A 108 12.91 -6.29 -17.92
C GLU A 108 12.88 -5.80 -16.46
N THR A 109 11.69 -5.46 -15.98
CA THR A 109 11.51 -4.87 -14.65
C THR A 109 11.05 -5.92 -13.65
N ILE A 110 11.83 -6.12 -12.59
CA ILE A 110 11.38 -6.81 -11.38
C ILE A 110 10.75 -5.74 -10.49
N TYR A 111 9.50 -5.96 -10.09
CA TYR A 111 8.85 -5.11 -9.11
C TYR A 111 9.31 -5.52 -7.71
N PRO A 112 10.11 -4.68 -7.03
CA PRO A 112 10.64 -5.04 -5.74
C PRO A 112 9.51 -5.06 -4.71
N THR A 113 9.64 -5.90 -3.70
CA THR A 113 8.70 -6.03 -2.59
C THR A 113 9.26 -5.41 -1.30
N ASP A 114 10.19 -4.47 -1.44
CA ASP A 114 10.79 -3.72 -0.35
C ASP A 114 9.93 -2.50 0.03
N ILE A 115 10.26 -1.86 1.16
CA ILE A 115 9.70 -0.58 1.56
C ILE A 115 10.85 0.42 1.58
N ALA A 116 10.92 1.27 0.55
CA ALA A 116 11.95 2.29 0.41
C ALA A 116 11.53 3.62 1.04
N SER A 117 10.23 3.89 1.15
CA SER A 117 9.72 5.15 1.68
C SER A 117 8.34 4.98 2.34
N VAL A 118 8.08 5.82 3.35
CA VAL A 118 6.80 5.88 4.06
C VAL A 118 6.33 7.32 4.13
N TYR A 119 5.07 7.55 3.77
CA TYR A 119 4.42 8.86 3.79
C TYR A 119 3.15 8.80 4.63
N LEU A 120 2.85 9.91 5.29
CA LEU A 120 1.61 10.08 6.03
C LEU A 120 0.89 11.32 5.47
N PHE A 121 -0.29 11.12 4.91
CA PHE A 121 -1.10 12.20 4.35
C PHE A 121 -2.35 12.41 5.17
N GLU A 122 -2.65 13.67 5.51
CA GLU A 122 -3.95 14.02 6.08
C GLU A 122 -5.03 14.02 4.98
N SER A 123 -6.18 13.42 5.25
CA SER A 123 -7.24 13.27 4.24
C SER A 123 -7.79 14.59 3.72
N THR A 124 -7.75 15.66 4.51
CA THR A 124 -8.15 17.02 4.11
C THR A 124 -7.26 17.54 2.98
N SER A 125 -5.94 17.35 3.07
CA SER A 125 -4.98 17.74 2.04
C SER A 125 -5.17 16.93 0.76
N VAL A 126 -5.41 15.62 0.88
CA VAL A 126 -5.65 14.74 -0.28
C VAL A 126 -6.92 15.14 -1.03
N GLN A 127 -8.03 15.41 -0.31
CA GLN A 127 -9.27 15.90 -0.91
C GLN A 127 -9.09 17.23 -1.64
N GLN A 128 -8.33 18.16 -1.06
CA GLN A 128 -8.04 19.44 -1.69
C GLN A 128 -7.32 19.24 -3.02
N ILE A 129 -6.24 18.44 -3.03
CA ILE A 129 -5.48 18.13 -4.25
C ILE A 129 -6.38 17.50 -5.32
N GLN A 130 -7.24 16.56 -4.95
CA GLN A 130 -8.18 15.96 -5.91
C GLN A 130 -9.17 16.97 -6.50
N ARG A 131 -9.71 17.88 -5.67
CA ARG A 131 -10.63 18.94 -6.15
C ARG A 131 -9.93 19.91 -7.10
N TYR A 132 -8.66 20.23 -6.85
CA TYR A 132 -7.84 21.02 -7.77
C TYR A 132 -7.60 20.27 -9.09
N ALA A 133 -7.17 19.01 -9.03
CA ALA A 133 -6.87 18.18 -10.21
C ALA A 133 -8.09 17.86 -11.09
N LYS A 134 -9.31 17.85 -10.53
CA LYS A 134 -10.55 17.71 -11.32
C LYS A 134 -10.98 19.01 -12.02
N ARG A 135 -10.51 20.18 -11.56
CA ARG A 135 -10.87 21.49 -12.12
C ARG A 135 -9.96 21.95 -13.25
N THR A 136 -8.72 21.49 -13.28
CA THR A 136 -7.75 21.76 -14.33
C THR A 136 -7.46 20.46 -15.08
N ARG A 137 -7.45 20.43 -16.41
CA ARG A 137 -6.90 19.29 -17.17
C ARG A 137 -5.43 19.13 -16.73
N ALA A 138 -5.16 18.16 -15.85
CA ALA A 138 -4.06 18.28 -14.89
C ALA A 138 -2.70 17.83 -15.44
N THR A 139 -1.74 18.76 -15.41
CA THR A 139 -0.29 18.52 -15.46
C THR A 139 0.18 18.00 -14.08
N PRO A 140 1.16 17.08 -13.99
CA PRO A 140 1.60 16.55 -12.70
C PRO A 140 2.23 17.65 -11.83
N ILE A 141 1.73 17.80 -10.61
CA ILE A 141 2.35 18.66 -9.59
C ILE A 141 3.35 17.80 -8.81
N GLN A 142 4.62 18.17 -8.89
CA GLN A 142 5.72 17.57 -8.14
C GLN A 142 5.70 18.20 -6.73
N ILE A 143 5.39 17.41 -5.69
CA ILE A 143 5.44 17.86 -4.30
C ILE A 143 6.61 17.13 -3.64
N CYS A 144 7.76 17.81 -3.56
CA CYS A 144 8.76 17.69 -2.50
C CYS A 144 9.59 18.98 -2.50
N ARG A 145 9.83 19.54 -1.30
CA ARG A 145 10.79 20.63 -1.05
C ARG A 145 12.19 20.05 -0.91
#